data_AF-A0A0F8VT28-F1
#
_entry.id   AF-A0A0F8VT28-F1
#
_cell.length_a   1.000
_cell.length_b   1.000
_cell.length_c   1.000
_cell.angle_alpha   90.00
_cell.angle_beta   90.00
_cell.angle_gamma   90.00
#
_symmetry.space_group_name_H-M   'P 1'
#
loop_
_entity.id
_entity.type
_entity.pdbx_description
1 polymer ?
#
loop_
_entity_poly.entity_id
_entity_poly.type
_entity_poly.pdbx_seq_one_letter_code
_entity_poly.pdbx_strand_id
1 'polypeptide(L)'
;MLCMLIGAAVVFLWTLVDLENYYENFKREQEKTAKEIDMIENNKASNASSSRFFRKAPLAAALSLLALGVAAPASAEISLESDSGWKVGFSGYIPVFAVIGDYDEPASEDSFNVTTGFNPATLQTSIYAPKQNGIQVSGHFQMNADFAVGDAAANFRSRVSEIAIAGDFGTVNIGKGFGIYGTPAIGDNGSALGVGLIGSPDSVAATAGRIGNGYFYANFNPRVMYTSSNFGGLQFKVGIFTPTKLSVADDPGGDAEYDLPRFEGNVVYSTDMFSLWTSAFTQDVSSRTGVFDDYTMSGIDFGGSVALGGLAVRAN
;
A
#
# COMPACT_ATOMS: atom_id res chain seq x y z
N MET A 1 -16.71 -41.62 11.05
CA MET A 1 -17.32 -40.31 10.69
C MET A 1 -17.99 -39.58 11.86
N LEU A 2 -18.18 -40.19 13.03
CA LEU A 2 -18.79 -39.52 14.21
C LEU A 2 -17.78 -38.78 15.12
N CYS A 3 -16.49 -39.15 15.12
CA CYS A 3 -15.46 -38.47 15.94
C CYS A 3 -14.98 -37.11 15.38
N MET A 4 -15.12 -36.84 14.07
CA MET A 4 -14.71 -35.55 13.48
C MET A 4 -15.73 -34.43 13.70
N LEU A 5 -17.02 -34.75 13.81
CA LEU A 5 -18.08 -33.76 14.08
C LEU A 5 -18.06 -33.24 15.53
N ILE A 6 -17.60 -34.05 16.48
CA ILE A 6 -17.46 -33.63 17.89
C ILE A 6 -16.25 -32.69 18.05
N GLY A 7 -15.15 -32.93 17.32
CA GLY A 7 -13.97 -32.06 17.34
C GLY A 7 -14.23 -30.66 16.79
N ALA A 8 -14.98 -30.54 15.69
CA ALA A 8 -15.32 -29.25 15.10
C ALA A 8 -16.27 -28.42 16.00
N ALA A 9 -17.23 -29.07 16.67
CA ALA A 9 -18.15 -28.40 17.60
C ALA A 9 -17.44 -27.90 18.87
N VAL A 10 -16.44 -28.64 19.39
CA VAL A 10 -15.66 -28.23 20.57
C VAL A 10 -14.72 -27.07 20.26
N VAL A 11 -14.11 -27.04 19.06
CA VAL A 11 -13.27 -25.91 18.62
C VAL A 11 -14.11 -24.63 18.41
N PHE A 12 -15.31 -24.75 17.81
CA PHE A 12 -16.20 -23.61 17.61
C PHE A 12 -16.73 -23.00 18.93
N LEU A 13 -17.04 -23.85 19.91
CA LEU A 13 -17.52 -23.39 21.23
C LEU A 13 -16.38 -22.71 22.03
N TRP A 14 -15.14 -23.19 21.91
CA TRP A 14 -13.98 -22.59 22.58
C TRP A 14 -13.63 -21.22 22.00
N THR A 15 -13.70 -21.05 20.67
CA THR A 15 -13.47 -19.75 20.01
C THR A 15 -14.54 -18.69 20.32
N LEU A 16 -15.79 -19.10 20.52
CA LEU A 16 -16.89 -18.18 20.87
C LEU A 16 -16.77 -17.67 22.32
N VAL A 17 -16.39 -18.53 23.25
CA VAL A 17 -16.15 -18.15 24.66
C VAL A 17 -14.94 -17.21 24.80
N ASP A 18 -13.90 -17.40 23.98
CA ASP A 18 -12.74 -16.48 23.97
C ASP A 18 -13.07 -15.11 23.35
N LEU A 19 -13.94 -15.05 22.34
CA LEU A 19 -14.39 -13.79 21.74
C LEU A 19 -15.24 -12.95 22.70
N GLU A 20 -16.11 -13.58 23.47
CA GLU A 20 -16.97 -12.90 24.45
C GLU A 20 -16.14 -12.38 25.65
N ASN A 21 -15.17 -13.17 26.12
CA ASN A 21 -14.20 -12.74 27.14
C ASN A 21 -13.28 -11.63 26.64
N TYR A 22 -12.86 -11.66 25.37
CA TYR A 22 -12.04 -10.60 24.77
C TYR A 22 -12.84 -9.30 24.65
N TYR A 23 -14.11 -9.37 24.26
CA TYR A 23 -14.99 -8.21 24.15
C TYR A 23 -15.27 -7.56 25.52
N GLU A 24 -15.52 -8.35 26.56
CA GLU A 24 -15.75 -7.83 27.92
C GLU A 24 -14.46 -7.32 28.60
N ASN A 25 -13.29 -7.85 28.24
CA ASN A 25 -12.00 -7.27 28.63
C ASN A 25 -11.72 -5.95 27.90
N PHE A 26 -12.04 -5.87 26.60
CA PHE A 26 -11.89 -4.66 25.82
C PHE A 26 -12.79 -3.53 26.35
N LYS A 27 -14.06 -3.81 26.68
CA LYS A 27 -14.95 -2.84 27.34
C LYS A 27 -14.40 -2.35 28.67
N ARG A 28 -13.88 -3.25 29.51
CA ARG A 28 -13.27 -2.89 30.81
C ARG A 28 -12.05 -1.99 30.64
N GLU A 29 -11.20 -2.24 29.64
CA GLU A 29 -10.04 -1.37 29.35
C GLU A 29 -10.46 0.00 28.79
N GLN A 30 -11.52 0.06 27.98
CA GLN A 30 -12.10 1.32 27.50
C GLN A 30 -12.69 2.14 28.65
N GLU A 31 -13.43 1.52 29.57
CA GLU A 31 -13.97 2.20 30.77
C GLU A 31 -12.87 2.67 31.73
N LYS A 32 -11.77 1.91 31.83
CA LYS A 32 -10.61 2.26 32.67
C LYS A 32 -9.84 3.43 32.07
N THR A 33 -9.67 3.45 30.75
CA THR A 33 -9.03 4.54 30.01
C THR A 33 -9.89 5.82 30.05
N ALA A 34 -11.22 5.68 29.93
CA ALA A 34 -12.14 6.81 30.07
C ALA A 34 -12.10 7.43 31.49
N LYS A 35 -11.99 6.59 32.53
CA LYS A 35 -11.80 7.05 33.92
C LYS A 35 -10.43 7.69 34.15
N GLU A 36 -9.37 7.21 33.51
CA GLU A 36 -8.04 7.83 33.57
C GLU A 36 -8.01 9.19 32.86
N ILE A 37 -8.68 9.33 31.73
CA ILE A 37 -8.80 10.61 31.00
C ILE A 37 -9.59 11.63 31.82
N ASP A 38 -10.71 11.23 32.43
CA ASP A 38 -11.49 12.08 33.34
C ASP A 38 -10.69 12.49 34.60
N MET A 39 -9.81 11.61 35.09
CA MET A 39 -8.88 11.93 36.19
C MET A 39 -7.78 12.91 35.77
N ILE A 40 -7.30 12.84 34.53
CA ILE A 40 -6.27 13.72 33.96
C ILE A 40 -6.84 15.11 33.64
N GLU A 41 -8.09 15.19 33.15
CA GLU A 41 -8.76 16.46 32.86
C GLU A 41 -9.09 17.24 34.14
N ASN A 42 -9.42 16.55 35.23
CA ASN A 42 -9.69 17.17 36.54
C ASN A 42 -8.43 17.58 37.33
N ASN A 43 -7.22 17.17 36.91
CA ASN A 43 -5.96 17.46 37.61
C ASN A 43 -5.08 18.53 36.95
N LYS A 44 -5.57 19.23 35.92
CA LYS A 44 -4.84 20.36 35.31
C LYS A 44 -4.99 21.65 36.12
N ALA A 45 -4.51 21.62 37.37
CA ALA A 45 -4.17 22.80 38.14
C ALA A 45 -3.10 22.48 39.20
N SER A 46 -1.92 21.98 38.80
CA SER A 46 -0.66 22.21 39.54
C SER A 46 0.59 21.72 38.79
N ASN A 47 1.48 22.67 38.50
CA ASN A 47 2.94 22.62 38.44
C ASN A 47 3.72 21.44 37.82
N ALA A 48 4.40 21.81 36.72
CA ALA A 48 5.87 21.87 36.57
C ALA A 48 6.72 20.62 36.31
N SER A 49 7.49 20.75 35.20
CA SER A 49 8.89 20.38 35.00
C SER A 49 9.32 18.92 35.11
N SER A 50 9.64 18.32 33.96
CA SER A 50 10.74 17.36 33.87
C SER A 50 11.34 17.39 32.47
N SER A 51 12.50 18.04 32.34
CA SER A 51 13.38 17.91 31.19
C SER A 51 14.11 16.57 31.26
N ARG A 52 13.95 15.71 30.25
CA ARG A 52 14.90 14.63 29.97
C ARG A 52 15.43 14.79 28.56
N PHE A 53 16.75 14.91 28.49
CA PHE A 53 17.55 14.99 27.29
C PHE A 53 17.32 13.75 26.42
N PHE A 54 16.72 13.93 25.23
CA PHE A 54 16.83 12.95 24.16
C PHE A 54 18.21 13.10 23.52
N ARG A 55 19.06 12.09 23.67
CA ARG A 55 20.30 11.98 22.91
C ARG A 55 19.92 11.80 21.44
N LYS A 56 20.36 12.74 20.58
CA LYS A 56 20.31 12.58 19.13
C LYS A 56 21.27 11.45 18.75
N ALA A 57 20.74 10.29 18.37
CA ALA A 57 21.52 9.27 17.69
C ALA A 57 21.56 9.61 16.19
N PRO A 58 22.74 9.74 15.56
CA PRO A 58 22.83 9.80 14.11
C PRO A 58 22.70 8.36 13.62
N LEU A 59 21.56 7.98 13.07
CA LEU A 59 21.44 6.68 12.40
C LEU A 59 21.35 6.91 10.89
N ALA A 60 22.50 6.83 10.26
CA ALA A 60 22.60 6.49 8.86
C ALA A 60 22.71 4.97 8.71
N ALA A 61 22.11 4.49 7.62
CA ALA A 61 22.30 3.20 6.96
C ALA A 61 21.30 2.06 7.25
N ALA A 62 20.76 1.58 6.12
CA ALA A 62 20.17 0.28 5.85
C ALA A 62 18.72 0.02 6.29
N LEU A 63 17.78 0.67 5.61
CA LEU A 63 16.51 0.02 5.27
C LEU A 63 16.41 0.00 3.74
N SER A 64 16.78 -1.13 3.17
CA SER A 64 16.56 -1.49 1.77
C SER A 64 15.06 -1.66 1.50
N LEU A 65 14.31 -0.55 1.56
CA LEU A 65 13.03 -0.40 0.86
C LEU A 65 13.37 -0.08 -0.59
N LEU A 66 13.79 -1.08 -1.37
CA LEU A 66 13.84 -0.98 -2.82
C LEU A 66 12.41 -1.08 -3.39
N ALA A 67 11.59 -0.11 -3.04
CA ALA A 67 10.72 0.49 -4.02
C ALA A 67 11.58 1.55 -4.73
N LEU A 68 12.31 1.14 -5.78
CA LEU A 68 12.78 2.10 -6.77
C LEU A 68 11.53 2.73 -7.38
N GLY A 69 11.10 3.87 -6.81
CA GLY A 69 10.12 4.74 -7.42
C GLY A 69 8.97 5.30 -6.58
N VAL A 70 8.84 5.02 -5.27
CA VAL A 70 7.90 5.83 -4.47
C VAL A 70 8.63 7.03 -3.87
N ALA A 71 8.48 8.20 -4.48
CA ALA A 71 8.68 9.45 -3.74
C ALA A 71 7.58 9.58 -2.70
N ALA A 72 7.79 9.02 -1.53
CA ALA A 72 7.47 9.82 -0.36
C ALA A 72 8.56 10.91 -0.25
N PRO A 73 8.29 12.11 0.29
CA PRO A 73 9.37 12.83 0.96
C PRO A 73 10.05 11.80 1.87
N ALA A 74 11.38 11.76 1.89
CA ALA A 74 12.15 10.87 2.77
C ALA A 74 11.84 11.21 4.23
N SER A 75 10.66 10.81 4.71
CA SER A 75 10.24 10.85 6.09
C SER A 75 11.00 9.72 6.73
N ALA A 76 12.09 10.07 7.41
CA ALA A 76 12.87 9.11 8.16
C ALA A 76 11.92 8.37 9.09
N GLU A 77 11.85 7.04 8.94
CA GLU A 77 11.08 6.19 9.84
C GLU A 77 11.51 6.49 11.28
N ILE A 78 10.55 6.86 12.12
CA ILE A 78 10.78 6.95 13.56
C ILE A 78 10.62 5.54 14.10
N SER A 79 11.71 4.97 14.61
CA SER A 79 11.72 3.59 15.07
C SER A 79 12.03 3.46 16.56
N LEU A 80 11.37 2.48 17.18
CA LEU A 80 11.65 1.98 18.52
C LEU A 80 12.19 0.55 18.38
N GLU A 81 13.27 0.25 19.09
CA GLU A 81 13.89 -1.08 19.10
C GLU A 81 13.88 -1.64 20.53
N SER A 82 13.52 -2.92 20.67
CA SER A 82 13.59 -3.64 21.94
C SER A 82 14.98 -4.22 22.15
N ASP A 83 15.33 -4.51 23.41
CA ASP A 83 16.57 -5.23 23.75
C ASP A 83 16.65 -6.64 23.11
N SER A 84 15.50 -7.21 22.74
CA SER A 84 15.41 -8.48 22.01
C SER A 84 15.63 -8.36 20.51
N GLY A 85 15.90 -7.16 19.98
CA GLY A 85 16.18 -6.87 18.57
C GLY A 85 14.93 -6.73 17.68
N TRP A 86 13.74 -6.64 18.26
CA TRP A 86 12.54 -6.30 17.51
C TRP A 86 12.49 -4.80 17.28
N LYS A 87 12.13 -4.38 16.07
CA LYS A 87 12.00 -2.97 15.73
C LYS A 87 10.58 -2.67 15.26
N VAL A 88 9.99 -1.59 15.75
CA VAL A 88 8.73 -1.03 15.23
C VAL A 88 9.03 0.36 14.70
N GLY A 89 8.66 0.60 13.46
CA GLY A 89 8.86 1.85 12.75
C GLY A 89 7.56 2.50 12.35
N PHE A 90 7.50 3.83 12.46
CA PHE A 90 6.39 4.64 12.02
C PHE A 90 6.88 5.67 11.01
N SER A 91 6.19 5.80 9.90
CA SER A 91 6.45 6.84 8.91
C SER A 91 5.15 7.29 8.27
N GLY A 92 5.18 8.40 7.57
CA GLY A 92 3.98 8.95 6.96
C GLY A 92 4.19 10.35 6.43
N TYR A 93 3.18 10.84 5.73
CA TYR A 93 3.13 12.19 5.20
C TYR A 93 1.68 12.61 5.00
N ILE A 94 1.45 13.91 5.07
CA ILE A 94 0.18 14.54 4.81
C ILE A 94 0.42 15.59 3.72
N PRO A 95 0.18 15.27 2.45
CA PRO A 95 0.28 16.24 1.38
C PRO A 95 -0.98 17.09 1.36
N VAL A 96 -0.82 18.39 1.12
CA VAL A 96 -1.93 19.34 1.06
C VAL A 96 -1.72 20.26 -0.14
N PHE A 97 -2.72 20.33 -1.01
CA PHE A 97 -2.72 21.17 -2.19
C PHE A 97 -3.97 22.04 -2.21
N ALA A 98 -3.78 23.31 -2.56
CA ALA A 98 -4.86 24.19 -3.00
C ALA A 98 -4.93 24.12 -4.53
N VAL A 99 -6.09 23.72 -5.05
CA VAL A 99 -6.35 23.54 -6.48
C VAL A 99 -7.40 24.54 -6.90
N ILE A 100 -7.08 25.30 -7.95
CA ILE A 100 -8.02 26.17 -8.65
C ILE A 100 -8.24 25.54 -10.03
N GLY A 101 -9.50 25.31 -10.40
CA GLY A 101 -9.84 24.71 -11.68
C GLY A 101 -10.97 25.48 -12.35
N ASP A 102 -10.89 25.56 -13.67
CA ASP A 102 -11.90 26.08 -14.59
C ASP A 102 -12.30 24.89 -15.48
N TYR A 103 -13.58 24.51 -15.43
CA TYR A 103 -14.09 23.31 -16.09
C TYR A 103 -15.11 23.69 -17.16
N ASP A 104 -14.83 23.26 -18.38
CA ASP A 104 -15.75 23.34 -19.50
C ASP A 104 -16.92 22.35 -19.37
N GLU A 105 -17.80 22.37 -20.37
CA GLU A 105 -18.95 21.45 -20.48
C GLU A 105 -18.55 19.97 -20.32
N PRO A 106 -19.34 19.15 -19.60
CA PRO A 106 -20.70 19.45 -19.10
C PRO A 106 -20.75 20.04 -17.68
N ALA A 107 -19.60 20.29 -17.04
CA ALA A 107 -19.57 20.82 -15.69
C ALA A 107 -19.85 22.33 -15.68
N SER A 108 -19.17 23.09 -16.56
CA SER A 108 -19.32 24.55 -16.72
C SER A 108 -19.24 25.29 -15.38
N GLU A 109 -18.15 25.04 -14.65
CA GLU A 109 -17.97 25.45 -13.27
C GLU A 109 -16.52 25.82 -12.94
N ASP A 110 -16.33 26.85 -12.13
CA ASP A 110 -15.07 27.16 -11.47
C ASP A 110 -15.04 26.51 -10.08
N SER A 111 -13.90 25.95 -9.70
CA SER A 111 -13.74 25.33 -8.37
C SER A 111 -12.51 25.80 -7.63
N PHE A 112 -12.61 25.80 -6.31
CA PHE A 112 -11.48 25.83 -5.40
C PHE A 112 -11.55 24.64 -4.45
N ASN A 113 -10.49 23.83 -4.43
CA ASN A 113 -10.42 22.62 -3.62
C ASN A 113 -9.16 22.59 -2.78
N VAL A 114 -9.28 22.08 -1.54
CA VAL A 114 -8.14 21.70 -0.71
C VAL A 114 -8.14 20.19 -0.59
N THR A 115 -7.09 19.54 -1.11
CA THR A 115 -7.03 18.07 -1.25
C THR A 115 -5.64 17.51 -0.99
N THR A 116 -5.55 16.18 -0.92
CA THR A 116 -4.28 15.43 -0.80
C THR A 116 -3.52 15.25 -2.12
N GLY A 117 -4.12 15.55 -3.26
CA GLY A 117 -3.50 15.32 -4.57
C GLY A 117 -3.42 13.84 -4.92
N PHE A 118 -2.42 13.43 -5.70
CA PHE A 118 -2.35 12.06 -6.23
C PHE A 118 -2.07 11.03 -5.13
N ASN A 119 -1.10 11.36 -4.29
CA ASN A 119 -0.72 10.56 -3.14
C ASN A 119 -1.57 10.98 -1.94
N PRO A 120 -2.48 10.14 -1.42
CA PRO A 120 -3.27 10.49 -0.25
C PRO A 120 -2.39 10.65 1.00
N ALA A 121 -2.95 11.26 2.05
CA ALA A 121 -2.33 11.22 3.37
C ALA A 121 -2.09 9.76 3.78
N THR A 122 -0.92 9.51 4.34
CA THR A 122 -0.40 8.17 4.54
C THR A 122 0.21 8.02 5.92
N LEU A 123 -0.19 6.96 6.62
CA LEU A 123 0.49 6.45 7.81
C LEU A 123 0.97 5.02 7.52
N GLN A 124 2.23 4.76 7.79
CA GLN A 124 2.87 3.47 7.65
C GLN A 124 3.40 3.00 8.99
N THR A 125 3.24 1.70 9.23
CA THR A 125 3.83 1.00 10.37
C THR A 125 4.56 -0.23 9.84
N SER A 126 5.82 -0.35 10.24
CA SER A 126 6.67 -1.47 9.89
C SER A 126 7.12 -2.16 11.16
N ILE A 127 7.08 -3.49 11.18
CA ILE A 127 7.54 -4.31 12.29
C ILE A 127 8.62 -5.23 11.75
N TYR A 128 9.77 -5.29 12.41
CA TYR A 128 10.91 -6.09 11.99
C TYR A 128 11.27 -7.06 13.11
N ALA A 129 11.32 -8.34 12.78
CA ALA A 129 11.87 -9.35 13.68
C ALA A 129 13.41 -9.24 13.73
N PRO A 130 14.07 -9.77 14.78
CA PRO A 130 15.52 -9.87 14.77
C PRO A 130 16.00 -10.71 13.58
N LYS A 131 17.06 -10.27 12.89
CA LYS A 131 17.64 -11.03 11.77
C LYS A 131 18.22 -12.35 12.28
N GLN A 132 17.84 -13.45 11.65
CA GLN A 132 18.32 -14.80 12.00
C GLN A 132 18.81 -15.53 10.75
N ASN A 133 20.02 -16.10 10.79
CA ASN A 133 20.60 -16.90 9.71
C ASN A 133 20.55 -16.22 8.33
N GLY A 134 20.82 -14.91 8.28
CA GLY A 134 20.76 -14.14 7.04
C GLY A 134 19.35 -13.71 6.61
N ILE A 135 18.30 -14.17 7.29
CA ILE A 135 16.90 -13.90 6.96
C ILE A 135 16.34 -12.79 7.85
N GLN A 136 15.70 -11.81 7.23
CA GLN A 136 14.94 -10.74 7.86
C GLN A 136 13.45 -10.94 7.55
N VAL A 137 12.62 -11.07 8.58
CA VAL A 137 11.16 -11.06 8.45
C VAL A 137 10.64 -9.70 8.90
N SER A 138 9.74 -9.10 8.13
CA SER A 138 9.07 -7.87 8.50
C SER A 138 7.60 -7.88 8.10
N GLY A 139 6.78 -7.12 8.83
CA GLY A 139 5.40 -6.80 8.47
C GLY A 139 5.30 -5.31 8.12
N HIS A 140 4.52 -4.98 7.10
CA HIS A 140 4.30 -3.61 6.64
C HIS A 140 2.81 -3.34 6.48
N PHE A 141 2.36 -2.26 7.09
CA PHE A 141 0.97 -1.81 7.05
C PHE A 141 0.91 -0.34 6.66
N GLN A 142 0.07 -0.03 5.67
CA GLN A 142 -0.14 1.33 5.18
C GLN A 142 -1.63 1.67 5.20
N MET A 143 -1.95 2.71 5.96
CA MET A 143 -3.25 3.37 5.98
C MET A 143 -3.20 4.64 5.15
N ASN A 144 -4.24 4.83 4.35
CA ASN A 144 -4.42 6.02 3.55
C ASN A 144 -5.74 6.70 3.87
N ALA A 145 -5.71 8.02 3.88
CA ALA A 145 -6.87 8.89 4.01
C ALA A 145 -6.74 10.04 3.00
N ASP A 146 -7.85 10.39 2.36
CA ASP A 146 -7.96 11.60 1.56
C ASP A 146 -8.79 12.67 2.31
N PHE A 147 -8.47 13.94 2.07
CA PHE A 147 -9.22 15.07 2.62
C PHE A 147 -10.32 15.42 1.63
N ALA A 148 -11.56 15.19 2.03
CA ALA A 148 -12.74 15.49 1.25
C ALA A 148 -13.82 16.07 2.16
N VAL A 149 -14.76 16.80 1.58
CA VAL A 149 -15.93 17.33 2.29
C VAL A 149 -16.86 16.17 2.66
N GLY A 150 -17.13 15.97 3.95
CA GLY A 150 -17.99 14.89 4.48
C GLY A 150 -17.27 13.88 5.38
N ASP A 151 -17.99 12.89 5.89
CA ASP A 151 -17.44 11.86 6.78
C ASP A 151 -16.56 10.83 6.04
N ALA A 152 -15.48 10.40 6.70
CA ALA A 152 -14.38 9.62 6.14
C ALA A 152 -14.69 8.15 5.75
N ALA A 153 -15.96 7.74 5.68
CA ALA A 153 -16.35 6.33 5.61
C ALA A 153 -15.78 5.56 4.39
N ALA A 154 -15.58 6.22 3.25
CA ALA A 154 -14.96 5.63 2.05
C ALA A 154 -13.44 5.86 1.95
N ASN A 155 -12.90 6.76 2.78
CA ASN A 155 -11.62 7.40 2.50
C ASN A 155 -10.48 6.78 3.32
N PHE A 156 -10.77 6.15 4.47
CA PHE A 156 -9.77 5.44 5.27
C PHE A 156 -9.63 3.97 4.82
N ARG A 157 -8.51 3.63 4.18
CA ARG A 157 -8.31 2.28 3.60
C ARG A 157 -6.89 1.75 3.69
N SER A 158 -6.76 0.42 3.77
CA SER A 158 -5.50 -0.30 3.62
C SER A 158 -5.11 -0.45 2.15
N ARG A 159 -3.98 0.16 1.78
CA ARG A 159 -3.34 -0.05 0.48
C ARG A 159 -2.23 -1.10 0.55
N VAL A 160 -1.45 -1.12 1.64
CA VAL A 160 -0.42 -2.12 1.90
C VAL A 160 -0.70 -2.84 3.22
N SER A 161 -0.65 -4.16 3.18
CA SER A 161 -0.74 -5.03 4.36
C SER A 161 -0.06 -6.35 3.99
N GLU A 162 1.24 -6.46 4.24
CA GLU A 162 2.04 -7.58 3.79
C GLU A 162 3.14 -7.98 4.79
N ILE A 163 3.60 -9.22 4.65
CA ILE A 163 4.82 -9.73 5.27
C ILE A 163 5.89 -9.82 4.18
N ALA A 164 7.11 -9.38 4.51
CA ALA A 164 8.28 -9.54 3.68
C ALA A 164 9.29 -10.49 4.35
N ILE A 165 9.86 -11.38 3.55
CA ILE A 165 10.92 -12.30 3.95
C ILE A 165 12.10 -12.03 3.02
N ALA A 166 13.15 -11.40 3.55
CA ALA A 166 14.31 -10.96 2.81
C ALA A 166 15.57 -11.72 3.23
N GLY A 167 16.44 -12.02 2.27
CA GLY A 167 17.77 -12.59 2.49
C GLY A 167 18.65 -12.39 1.26
N ASP A 168 19.79 -13.08 1.20
CA ASP A 168 20.72 -12.96 0.07
C ASP A 168 20.11 -13.46 -1.26
N PHE A 169 19.04 -14.26 -1.16
CA PHE A 169 18.25 -14.76 -2.29
C PHE A 169 17.29 -13.71 -2.87
N GLY A 170 17.12 -12.54 -2.24
CA GLY A 170 16.11 -11.54 -2.61
C GLY A 170 15.00 -11.45 -1.57
N THR A 171 13.80 -11.07 -2.00
CA THR A 171 12.66 -10.81 -1.11
C THR A 171 11.39 -11.47 -1.60
N VAL A 172 10.68 -12.15 -0.70
CA VAL A 172 9.31 -12.63 -0.93
C VAL A 172 8.34 -11.74 -0.14
N ASN A 173 7.35 -11.15 -0.81
CA ASN A 173 6.28 -10.36 -0.22
C ASN A 173 4.96 -11.13 -0.33
N ILE A 174 4.23 -11.23 0.78
CA ILE A 174 2.97 -11.97 0.89
C ILE A 174 1.94 -11.06 1.54
N GLY A 175 0.83 -10.78 0.85
CA GLY A 175 -0.24 -9.94 1.36
C GLY A 175 -0.76 -8.99 0.29
N LYS A 176 -1.13 -7.76 0.67
CA LYS A 176 -1.63 -6.74 -0.24
C LYS A 176 -0.57 -5.66 -0.48
N GLY A 177 -0.31 -5.36 -1.75
CA GLY A 177 0.58 -4.26 -2.16
C GLY A 177 0.42 -3.99 -3.65
N PHE A 178 1.31 -3.19 -4.25
CA PHE A 178 1.19 -2.82 -5.67
C PHE A 178 1.17 -4.03 -6.65
N GLY A 179 0.74 -3.86 -7.89
CA GLY A 179 1.07 -4.81 -8.97
C GLY A 179 2.58 -4.86 -9.27
N ILE A 180 2.99 -5.75 -10.17
CA ILE A 180 4.29 -5.69 -10.87
C ILE A 180 4.11 -4.93 -12.20
N TYR A 181 3.10 -5.30 -12.98
CA TYR A 181 2.78 -4.72 -14.28
C TYR A 181 2.34 -3.25 -14.13
N GLY A 182 2.96 -2.34 -14.89
CA GLY A 182 2.70 -0.90 -14.82
C GLY A 182 3.34 -0.14 -13.66
N THR A 183 3.89 -0.84 -12.64
CA THR A 183 4.54 -0.18 -11.48
C THR A 183 5.75 0.68 -11.89
N PRO A 184 6.63 0.26 -12.81
CA PRO A 184 7.74 1.12 -13.22
C PRO A 184 7.29 2.47 -13.82
N ALA A 185 6.11 2.55 -14.43
CA ALA A 185 5.61 3.77 -15.06
C ALA A 185 5.16 4.84 -14.06
N ILE A 186 4.72 4.43 -12.86
CA ILE A 186 4.30 5.33 -11.76
C ILE A 186 5.40 5.65 -10.77
N GLY A 187 6.55 4.98 -10.91
CA GLY A 187 7.67 5.04 -9.98
C GLY A 187 8.56 6.28 -10.12
N ASP A 188 8.03 7.46 -10.45
CA ASP A 188 8.83 8.68 -10.55
C ASP A 188 8.53 9.67 -9.42
N ASN A 189 9.59 10.36 -8.99
CA ASN A 189 9.47 11.34 -7.93
C ASN A 189 8.57 12.52 -8.30
N GLY A 190 8.49 12.89 -9.59
CA GLY A 190 7.69 14.03 -10.05
C GLY A 190 6.19 13.81 -9.85
N SER A 191 5.70 12.63 -10.20
CA SER A 191 4.26 12.30 -10.11
C SER A 191 3.72 12.29 -8.68
N ALA A 192 4.60 12.14 -7.69
CA ALA A 192 4.25 12.18 -6.29
C ALA A 192 4.11 13.59 -5.70
N LEU A 193 4.65 14.61 -6.38
CA LEU A 193 4.76 15.98 -5.85
C LEU A 193 3.62 16.90 -6.26
N GLY A 194 2.64 16.40 -7.02
CA GLY A 194 1.55 17.22 -7.54
C GLY A 194 0.19 16.54 -7.52
N VAL A 195 -0.77 17.25 -8.11
CA VAL A 195 -2.17 16.79 -8.23
C VAL A 195 -2.41 16.05 -9.56
N GLY A 196 -1.71 16.41 -10.63
CA GLY A 196 -1.94 15.80 -11.95
C GLY A 196 -3.39 15.96 -12.43
N LEU A 197 -3.95 14.92 -13.06
CA LEU A 197 -5.31 14.91 -13.60
C LEU A 197 -6.36 14.97 -12.50
N ILE A 198 -7.32 15.88 -12.67
CA ILE A 198 -8.45 16.10 -11.78
C ILE A 198 -9.72 15.80 -12.54
N GLY A 199 -10.56 14.90 -12.01
CA GLY A 199 -11.69 14.35 -12.76
C GLY A 199 -12.95 15.20 -12.74
N SER A 200 -13.13 16.07 -11.76
CA SER A 200 -14.36 16.88 -11.55
C SER A 200 -14.09 18.05 -10.60
N PRO A 201 -14.82 19.18 -10.74
CA PRO A 201 -14.77 20.31 -9.79
C PRO A 201 -15.07 19.91 -8.34
N ASP A 202 -15.93 18.91 -8.12
CA ASP A 202 -16.35 18.45 -6.78
C ASP A 202 -15.69 17.14 -6.34
N SER A 203 -14.45 16.88 -6.76
CA SER A 203 -13.79 15.60 -6.45
C SER A 203 -13.56 15.42 -4.94
N VAL A 204 -14.30 14.47 -4.36
CA VAL A 204 -14.18 14.04 -2.96
C VAL A 204 -13.13 12.93 -2.74
N ALA A 205 -12.22 12.74 -3.69
CA ALA A 205 -11.16 11.73 -3.62
C ALA A 205 -9.80 12.33 -4.00
N ALA A 206 -8.73 11.55 -3.74
CA ALA A 206 -7.39 11.82 -4.28
C ALA A 206 -7.44 12.00 -5.80
N THR A 207 -6.61 12.91 -6.32
CA THR A 207 -6.54 13.17 -7.76
C THR A 207 -5.88 11.99 -8.49
N ALA A 208 -6.03 11.91 -9.82
CA ALA A 208 -5.58 10.76 -10.59
C ALA A 208 -4.07 10.80 -10.92
N GLY A 209 -3.39 11.93 -10.69
CA GLY A 209 -1.97 12.05 -11.07
C GLY A 209 -1.83 11.88 -12.58
N ARG A 210 -1.14 10.82 -13.02
CA ARG A 210 -1.08 10.43 -14.44
C ARG A 210 -1.90 9.17 -14.78
N ILE A 211 -2.69 8.64 -13.83
CA ILE A 211 -3.48 7.42 -14.07
C ILE A 211 -4.42 7.67 -15.25
N GLY A 212 -4.52 6.69 -16.14
CA GLY A 212 -5.30 6.80 -17.38
C GLY A 212 -4.52 7.38 -18.57
N ASN A 213 -3.26 7.78 -18.39
CA ASN A 213 -2.43 8.34 -19.45
C ASN A 213 -1.15 7.52 -19.69
N GLY A 214 -1.18 6.68 -20.72
CA GLY A 214 0.02 6.04 -21.27
C GLY A 214 0.65 4.92 -20.45
N TYR A 215 -0.02 4.42 -19.40
CA TYR A 215 0.41 3.23 -18.66
C TYR A 215 -0.75 2.53 -17.97
N PHE A 216 -0.55 1.25 -17.63
CA PHE A 216 -1.48 0.48 -16.81
C PHE A 216 -1.29 0.80 -15.32
N TYR A 217 -2.35 1.18 -14.61
CA TYR A 217 -2.24 1.39 -13.16
C TYR A 217 -2.16 0.05 -12.44
N ALA A 218 -0.99 -0.24 -11.87
CA ALA A 218 -0.67 -1.50 -11.21
C ALA A 218 -1.66 -1.90 -10.11
N ASN A 219 -2.33 -0.91 -9.50
CA ASN A 219 -3.29 -1.06 -8.39
C ASN A 219 -2.69 -1.78 -7.16
N PHE A 220 -3.46 -1.86 -6.07
CA PHE A 220 -3.07 -2.59 -4.86
C PHE A 220 -3.82 -3.92 -4.77
N ASN A 221 -3.09 -5.01 -5.01
CA ASN A 221 -3.65 -6.35 -5.18
C ASN A 221 -3.16 -7.27 -4.06
N PRO A 222 -4.00 -8.21 -3.59
CA PRO A 222 -3.53 -9.38 -2.85
C PRO A 222 -2.63 -10.23 -3.76
N ARG A 223 -1.45 -10.58 -3.25
CA ARG A 223 -0.36 -11.16 -4.05
C ARG A 223 0.63 -11.97 -3.21
N VAL A 224 1.32 -12.87 -3.90
CA VAL A 224 2.61 -13.41 -3.50
C VAL A 224 3.61 -13.04 -4.59
N MET A 225 4.64 -12.29 -4.22
CA MET A 225 5.63 -11.76 -5.17
C MET A 225 7.03 -12.08 -4.69
N TYR A 226 7.90 -12.45 -5.63
CA TYR A 226 9.32 -12.54 -5.43
C TYR A 226 10.03 -11.41 -6.19
N THR A 227 10.99 -10.77 -5.54
CA THR A 227 11.92 -9.79 -6.13
C THR A 227 13.33 -10.32 -5.99
N SER A 228 14.08 -10.37 -7.09
CA SER A 228 15.46 -10.83 -7.08
C SER A 228 16.40 -9.86 -6.34
N SER A 229 17.54 -10.37 -5.90
CA SER A 229 18.69 -9.53 -5.57
C SER A 229 19.10 -8.67 -6.78
N ASN A 230 19.79 -7.56 -6.53
CA ASN A 230 20.28 -6.67 -7.58
C ASN A 230 21.59 -7.22 -8.18
N PHE A 231 21.59 -7.56 -9.46
CA PHE A 231 22.74 -8.08 -10.19
C PHE A 231 23.41 -6.98 -11.02
N GLY A 232 24.03 -6.00 -10.33
CA GLY A 232 24.74 -4.91 -11.01
C GLY A 232 23.82 -3.99 -11.83
N GLY A 233 22.63 -3.70 -11.30
CA GLY A 233 21.61 -2.87 -11.95
C GLY A 233 20.43 -3.68 -12.47
N LEU A 234 20.61 -4.97 -12.74
CA LEU A 234 19.54 -5.86 -13.20
C LEU A 234 18.75 -6.45 -12.03
N GLN A 235 17.44 -6.30 -12.05
CA GLN A 235 16.51 -6.91 -11.10
C GLN A 235 15.27 -7.41 -11.82
N PHE A 236 14.70 -8.54 -11.39
CA PHE A 236 13.41 -9.02 -11.89
C PHE A 236 12.44 -9.28 -10.75
N LYS A 237 11.14 -9.24 -11.08
CA LYS A 237 10.06 -9.63 -10.18
C LYS A 237 9.14 -10.60 -10.90
N VAL A 238 8.59 -11.53 -10.13
CA VAL A 238 7.52 -12.42 -10.58
C VAL A 238 6.53 -12.57 -9.44
N GLY A 239 5.25 -12.76 -9.75
CA GLY A 239 4.26 -12.96 -8.73
C GLY A 239 2.97 -13.56 -9.25
N ILE A 240 2.22 -14.09 -8.30
CA ILE A 240 0.83 -14.51 -8.46
C ILE A 240 -0.07 -13.54 -7.71
N PHE A 241 -1.19 -13.21 -8.31
CA PHE A 241 -2.10 -12.17 -7.88
C PHE A 241 -3.51 -12.71 -7.85
N THR A 242 -4.33 -12.22 -6.92
CA THR A 242 -5.78 -12.40 -7.04
C THR A 242 -6.22 -11.83 -8.40
N PRO A 243 -6.96 -12.60 -9.20
CA PRO A 243 -7.45 -12.15 -10.50
C PRO A 243 -8.25 -10.85 -10.42
N THR A 244 -8.08 -10.01 -11.45
CA THR A 244 -8.89 -8.81 -11.63
C THR A 244 -10.25 -9.23 -12.13
N LYS A 245 -11.30 -8.87 -11.39
CA LYS A 245 -12.68 -9.13 -11.79
C LYS A 245 -13.10 -8.17 -12.89
N LEU A 246 -13.88 -8.68 -13.84
CA LEU A 246 -14.61 -7.88 -14.82
C LEU A 246 -15.55 -6.90 -14.12
N SER A 247 -15.78 -5.76 -14.76
CA SER A 247 -16.75 -4.79 -14.27
C SER A 247 -18.17 -5.33 -14.42
N VAL A 248 -19.14 -4.74 -13.69
CA VAL A 248 -20.56 -5.08 -13.87
C VAL A 248 -21.04 -4.76 -15.30
N ALA A 249 -20.38 -3.84 -16.01
CA ALA A 249 -20.72 -3.56 -17.40
C ALA A 249 -20.23 -4.68 -18.34
N ASP A 250 -19.08 -5.29 -18.04
CA ASP A 250 -18.46 -6.34 -18.86
C ASP A 250 -19.01 -7.74 -18.51
N ASP A 251 -19.48 -7.94 -17.27
CA ASP A 251 -20.12 -9.16 -16.78
C ASP A 251 -21.35 -8.85 -15.91
N PRO A 252 -22.45 -8.37 -16.51
CA PRO A 252 -23.66 -7.98 -15.77
C PRO A 252 -24.36 -9.15 -15.07
N GLY A 253 -24.10 -10.39 -15.51
CA GLY A 253 -24.66 -11.62 -14.95
C GLY A 253 -23.81 -12.23 -13.83
N GLY A 254 -22.58 -11.77 -13.62
CA GLY A 254 -21.64 -12.38 -12.69
C GLY A 254 -21.29 -13.81 -13.08
N ASP A 255 -21.14 -14.06 -14.38
CA ASP A 255 -20.82 -15.38 -14.94
C ASP A 255 -19.31 -15.67 -14.98
N ALA A 256 -18.47 -14.64 -15.01
CA ALA A 256 -17.03 -14.81 -15.14
C ALA A 256 -16.41 -15.51 -13.92
N GLU A 257 -15.63 -16.55 -14.20
CA GLU A 257 -14.85 -17.33 -13.26
C GLU A 257 -13.34 -17.08 -13.43
N TYR A 258 -12.61 -17.28 -12.34
CA TYR A 258 -11.18 -16.96 -12.23
C TYR A 258 -10.46 -18.07 -11.48
N ASP A 259 -10.30 -19.22 -12.15
CA ASP A 259 -9.84 -20.46 -11.52
C ASP A 259 -8.32 -20.49 -11.27
N LEU A 260 -7.57 -19.69 -12.02
CA LEU A 260 -6.13 -19.54 -11.90
C LEU A 260 -5.76 -18.14 -11.41
N PRO A 261 -4.65 -17.99 -10.66
CA PRO A 261 -4.17 -16.67 -10.30
C PRO A 261 -3.75 -15.89 -11.55
N ARG A 262 -3.80 -14.56 -11.46
CA ARG A 262 -3.11 -13.70 -12.42
C ARG A 262 -1.60 -13.83 -12.21
N PHE A 263 -0.87 -13.98 -13.29
CA PHE A 263 0.59 -13.98 -13.27
C PHE A 263 1.11 -12.63 -13.75
N GLU A 264 2.08 -12.07 -13.04
CA GLU A 264 2.79 -10.87 -13.48
C GLU A 264 4.29 -11.06 -13.33
N GLY A 265 5.05 -10.40 -14.20
CA GLY A 265 6.49 -10.36 -14.11
C GLY A 265 7.07 -9.10 -14.74
N ASN A 266 8.27 -8.72 -14.30
CA ASN A 266 9.03 -7.66 -14.93
C ASN A 266 10.53 -7.90 -14.83
N VAL A 267 11.25 -7.19 -15.70
CA VAL A 267 12.70 -7.04 -15.63
C VAL A 267 13.01 -5.56 -15.73
N VAL A 268 13.86 -5.08 -14.83
CA VAL A 268 14.31 -3.69 -14.75
C VAL A 268 15.83 -3.68 -14.76
N TYR A 269 16.41 -2.81 -15.57
CA TYR A 269 17.84 -2.49 -15.52
C TYR A 269 18.01 -1.03 -15.15
N SER A 270 18.73 -0.75 -14.07
CA SER A 270 18.94 0.60 -13.54
C SER A 270 20.43 0.91 -13.38
N THR A 271 20.78 2.13 -13.76
CA THR A 271 22.07 2.78 -13.53
C THR A 271 21.84 4.11 -12.82
N ASP A 272 22.91 4.84 -12.51
CA ASP A 272 22.81 6.18 -11.92
C ASP A 272 22.14 7.21 -12.85
N MET A 273 22.22 7.02 -14.17
CA MET A 273 21.71 7.98 -15.16
C MET A 273 20.40 7.57 -15.81
N PHE A 274 20.14 6.26 -15.93
CA PHE A 274 18.96 5.79 -16.64
C PHE A 274 18.43 4.48 -16.07
N SER A 275 17.16 4.20 -16.36
CA SER A 275 16.55 2.89 -16.14
C SER A 275 15.77 2.47 -17.38
N LEU A 276 15.71 1.17 -17.63
CA LEU A 276 14.89 0.53 -18.65
C LEU A 276 14.08 -0.58 -17.98
N TRP A 277 12.87 -0.82 -18.47
CA TRP A 277 12.05 -1.92 -17.98
C TRP A 277 11.18 -2.52 -19.06
N THR A 278 10.74 -3.73 -18.80
CA THR A 278 9.58 -4.35 -19.42
C THR A 278 8.82 -5.18 -18.40
N SER A 279 7.51 -5.16 -18.49
CA SER A 279 6.61 -5.91 -17.61
C SER A 279 5.55 -6.60 -18.44
N ALA A 280 5.00 -7.71 -17.93
CA ALA A 280 3.90 -8.41 -18.56
C ALA A 280 2.95 -8.99 -17.52
N PHE A 281 1.71 -9.22 -17.93
CA PHE A 281 0.75 -10.01 -17.18
C PHE A 281 -0.06 -10.95 -18.07
N THR A 282 -0.59 -11.99 -17.46
CA THR A 282 -1.60 -12.86 -18.06
C THR A 282 -2.59 -13.34 -17.00
N GLN A 283 -3.84 -13.50 -17.40
CA GLN A 283 -4.94 -14.01 -16.58
C GLN A 283 -6.00 -14.64 -17.48
N ASP A 284 -6.47 -15.84 -17.12
CA ASP A 284 -7.59 -16.46 -17.80
C ASP A 284 -8.92 -16.04 -17.16
N VAL A 285 -9.94 -15.95 -18.00
CA VAL A 285 -11.33 -15.70 -17.62
C VAL A 285 -12.18 -16.79 -18.25
N SER A 286 -12.84 -17.58 -17.41
CA SER A 286 -13.73 -18.65 -17.83
C SER A 286 -15.19 -18.24 -17.68
N SER A 287 -16.08 -18.87 -18.45
CA SER A 287 -17.52 -18.71 -18.29
C SER A 287 -18.10 -19.87 -17.49
N ARG A 288 -18.72 -19.60 -16.34
CA ARG A 288 -19.33 -20.65 -15.51
C ARG A 288 -20.46 -21.38 -16.23
N THR A 289 -21.27 -20.64 -16.99
CA THR A 289 -22.46 -21.17 -17.65
C THR A 289 -22.31 -21.34 -19.17
N GLY A 290 -21.15 -20.96 -19.73
CA GLY A 290 -20.88 -21.00 -21.17
C GLY A 290 -21.58 -19.91 -21.96
N VAL A 291 -21.90 -18.77 -21.36
CA VAL A 291 -22.49 -17.61 -22.06
C VAL A 291 -21.46 -16.84 -22.89
N PHE A 292 -20.16 -17.05 -22.65
CA PHE A 292 -19.07 -16.62 -23.51
C PHE A 292 -17.96 -17.68 -23.56
N ASP A 293 -17.12 -17.62 -24.59
CA ASP A 293 -15.95 -18.50 -24.70
C ASP A 293 -14.84 -18.05 -23.75
N ASP A 294 -14.20 -19.01 -23.07
CA ASP A 294 -13.04 -18.75 -22.23
C ASP A 294 -11.97 -17.96 -23.00
N TYR A 295 -11.37 -16.97 -22.35
CA TYR A 295 -10.36 -16.13 -22.97
C TYR A 295 -9.26 -15.72 -22.00
N THR A 296 -8.11 -15.33 -22.55
CA THR A 296 -6.96 -14.87 -21.79
C THR A 296 -6.81 -13.36 -21.93
N MET A 297 -6.82 -12.66 -20.80
CA MET A 297 -6.37 -11.27 -20.69
C MET A 297 -4.85 -11.24 -20.56
N SER A 298 -4.18 -10.47 -21.40
CA SER A 298 -2.73 -10.27 -21.31
C SER A 298 -2.32 -8.86 -21.68
N GLY A 299 -1.13 -8.46 -21.25
CA GLY A 299 -0.55 -7.17 -21.59
C GLY A 299 0.95 -7.15 -21.38
N ILE A 300 1.63 -6.30 -22.15
CA ILE A 300 3.07 -6.06 -22.07
C ILE A 300 3.29 -4.55 -22.06
N ASP A 301 4.19 -4.09 -21.19
CA ASP A 301 4.70 -2.73 -21.14
C ASP A 301 6.22 -2.74 -21.27
N PHE A 302 6.75 -1.61 -21.72
CA PHE A 302 8.18 -1.31 -21.67
C PHE A 302 8.35 0.18 -21.46
N GLY A 303 9.52 0.61 -21.02
CA GLY A 303 9.74 2.03 -20.84
C GLY A 303 11.13 2.33 -20.35
N GLY A 304 11.38 3.63 -20.18
CA GLY A 304 12.67 4.12 -19.73
C GLY A 304 12.59 5.45 -19.00
N SER A 305 13.63 5.72 -18.22
CA SER A 305 13.84 7.02 -17.60
C SER A 305 15.29 7.44 -17.75
N VAL A 306 15.51 8.73 -17.90
CA VAL A 306 16.84 9.36 -17.92
C VAL A 306 16.85 10.52 -16.93
N ALA A 307 17.88 10.58 -16.11
CA ALA A 307 18.15 11.65 -15.17
C ALA A 307 19.51 12.28 -15.46
N LEU A 308 19.53 13.58 -15.73
CA LEU A 308 20.72 14.37 -16.05
C LEU A 308 20.70 15.64 -15.21
N GLY A 309 21.43 15.64 -14.08
CA GLY A 309 21.43 16.74 -13.13
C GLY A 309 20.04 16.95 -12.53
N GLY A 310 19.49 18.16 -12.67
CA GLY A 310 18.14 18.50 -12.19
C GLY A 310 16.99 18.07 -13.11
N LEU A 311 17.28 17.55 -14.30
CA LEU A 311 16.28 17.08 -15.25
C LEU A 311 16.05 15.57 -15.10
N ALA A 312 14.79 15.16 -14.98
CA ALA A 312 14.39 13.77 -15.04
C ALA A 312 13.24 13.62 -16.04
N VAL A 313 13.37 12.66 -16.96
CA VAL A 313 12.36 12.31 -17.96
C VAL A 313 12.04 10.83 -17.82
N ARG A 314 10.75 10.49 -17.89
CA ARG A 314 10.25 9.10 -17.84
C ARG A 314 9.21 8.90 -18.94
N ALA A 315 9.27 7.76 -19.62
CA ALA A 315 8.30 7.35 -20.63
C ALA A 315 7.97 5.86 -20.48
N ASN A 316 6.73 5.51 -20.81
CA ASN A 316 6.21 4.15 -20.92
C ASN A 316 5.51 4.02 -22.28
#